data_AF-A0A9P0G2R1-F1
#
_entry.id   AF-A0A9P0G2R1-F1
#
_cell.length_a   1.000
_cell.length_b   1.000
_cell.length_c   1.000
_cell.angle_alpha   90.00
_cell.angle_beta   90.00
_cell.angle_gamma   90.00
#
_symmetry.space_group_name_H-M   'P 1'
#
loop_
_entity.id
_entity.type
_entity.pdbx_description
1 polymer ?
#
loop_
_entity_poly.entity_id
_entity_poly.type
_entity_poly.pdbx_seq_one_letter_code
_entity_poly.pdbx_strand_id
1 'polypeptide(L)'
;MEIDKIQVVLEVFLKDLNKTSCKTRKNFKNLSDLKKKVNGNKIDVEKFKSGVKKLISDFEEENFEEDYISNLIYEYLLIVFSNTTHSQRFRELHNILEHFYNRLVQKLLELEQTASIITNKKFNQVVRKLIPFVKLSMVSDQLTSVNIEQALQELYEIILYPNISREDCYEIIRNKIGTTNVDFVDFQVKPVNEKFGVMADYYRLKIDVKENGEQNTHHLFAKVLPSVMDQSRTMFTRTVFKKEQIFYSEFIPLLRKLGLDEVLDFLPNCYYSNDKFMIYDDVSVKGYSNLATHSTLSYEQLSSMFKQLSKLNSTGILFEEKLSKIMGKPVYLNEYYKDMVVEIFVPNETGFVDFFDCGLRASCHILNKIPEFCENTNLDNFKQQISATMKDFYEKVKPSKLSRNFLCHGDFWINNLLFTKHCTDCFLLDYQNLRYSSPAFDVQFVLYLHTDKKIRDNSGNKLLNEYYKNMKQNLHKYGIDINEIYSYETYQKSLVAFKPVAMIIALSCMQLDLLPKEAKHLFDDPVWVQRILTEDRTDIIDKYWDSMEVTKFKDIFEELYSSLNENCISKSLE
;
A
#
# COMPACT_ATOMS: atom_id res chain seq x y z
N MET A 1 1.31 -26.56 -29.66
CA MET A 1 2.22 -26.03 -30.70
C MET A 1 3.56 -25.73 -30.03
N GLU A 2 4.70 -26.05 -30.65
CA GLU A 2 6.02 -25.61 -30.15
C GLU A 2 6.13 -24.09 -30.24
N ILE A 3 6.77 -23.45 -29.26
CA ILE A 3 6.91 -21.99 -29.14
C ILE A 3 7.51 -21.38 -30.39
N ASP A 4 8.45 -22.10 -31.02
CA ASP A 4 9.10 -21.72 -32.28
C ASP A 4 8.08 -21.46 -33.40
N LYS A 5 6.96 -22.19 -33.43
CA LYS A 5 5.91 -21.96 -34.42
C LYS A 5 5.10 -20.69 -34.15
N ILE A 6 4.91 -20.31 -32.88
CA ILE A 6 4.28 -19.02 -32.52
C ILE A 6 5.19 -17.86 -32.95
N GLN A 7 6.50 -18.00 -32.76
CA GLN A 7 7.49 -17.02 -33.21
C GLN A 7 7.53 -16.89 -34.74
N VAL A 8 7.37 -17.98 -35.50
CA VAL A 8 7.25 -17.91 -36.97
C VAL A 8 5.97 -17.18 -37.40
N VAL A 9 4.83 -17.47 -36.76
CA VAL A 9 3.56 -16.75 -37.04
C VAL A 9 3.70 -15.26 -36.75
N LEU A 10 4.43 -14.90 -35.70
CA LEU A 10 4.77 -13.53 -35.37
C LEU A 10 5.58 -12.81 -36.46
N GLU A 11 6.63 -13.46 -36.96
CA GLU A 11 7.46 -12.86 -38.01
C GLU A 11 6.65 -12.62 -39.30
N VAL A 12 5.69 -13.49 -39.61
CA VAL A 12 4.76 -13.30 -40.72
C VAL A 12 3.78 -12.16 -40.42
N PHE A 13 3.16 -12.17 -39.24
CA PHE A 13 2.21 -11.14 -38.80
C PHE A 13 2.82 -9.72 -38.83
N LEU A 14 4.05 -9.57 -38.34
CA LEU A 14 4.77 -8.29 -38.32
C LEU A 14 5.27 -7.87 -39.71
N LYS A 15 5.48 -8.80 -40.66
CA LYS A 15 5.82 -8.47 -42.06
C LYS A 15 4.65 -7.81 -42.80
N ASP A 16 3.41 -8.17 -42.44
CA ASP A 16 2.20 -7.65 -43.07
C ASP A 16 1.72 -6.30 -42.49
N LEU A 17 2.42 -5.71 -41.51
CA LEU A 17 2.14 -4.36 -40.98
C LEU A 17 2.14 -3.25 -42.04
N ASN A 18 2.72 -3.52 -43.23
CA ASN A 18 2.69 -2.63 -44.41
C ASN A 18 1.29 -2.46 -45.03
N LYS A 19 0.28 -3.26 -44.64
CA LYS A 19 -1.10 -3.20 -45.16
C LYS A 19 -2.04 -2.77 -44.03
N THR A 20 -2.65 -1.60 -44.16
CA THR A 20 -3.38 -0.90 -43.09
C THR A 20 -4.70 -1.53 -42.63
N SER A 21 -5.06 -1.20 -41.37
CA SER A 21 -6.28 -1.48 -40.59
C SER A 21 -6.41 -2.89 -40.00
N CYS A 22 -5.76 -3.10 -38.87
CA CYS A 22 -6.16 -4.15 -37.92
C CYS A 22 -7.42 -3.67 -37.20
N LYS A 23 -8.60 -4.14 -37.64
CA LYS A 23 -9.88 -3.85 -36.96
C LYS A 23 -10.20 -4.98 -35.98
N THR A 24 -10.42 -4.62 -34.73
CA THR A 24 -10.86 -5.53 -33.66
C THR A 24 -12.20 -6.17 -34.03
N ARG A 25 -12.35 -7.48 -33.77
CA ARG A 25 -13.60 -8.20 -34.04
C ARG A 25 -14.66 -7.84 -33.00
N LYS A 26 -15.75 -7.19 -33.43
CA LYS A 26 -16.92 -6.85 -32.58
C LYS A 26 -17.91 -7.98 -32.33
N ASN A 27 -17.85 -9.06 -33.12
CA ASN A 27 -18.94 -10.03 -33.15
C ASN A 27 -18.72 -11.14 -32.12
N PHE A 28 -18.97 -10.84 -30.84
CA PHE A 28 -19.18 -11.91 -29.85
C PHE A 28 -20.46 -12.67 -30.23
N LYS A 29 -20.31 -13.83 -30.88
CA LYS A 29 -21.43 -14.70 -31.27
C LYS A 29 -22.28 -15.10 -30.06
N ASN A 30 -23.55 -15.37 -30.31
CA ASN A 30 -24.58 -15.66 -29.31
C ASN A 30 -24.11 -16.74 -28.29
N LEU A 31 -23.77 -16.29 -27.08
CA LEU A 31 -23.24 -17.12 -25.99
C LEU A 31 -24.30 -18.09 -25.40
N SER A 32 -25.50 -18.14 -25.98
CA SER A 32 -26.60 -19.01 -25.57
C SER A 32 -26.23 -20.50 -25.56
N ASP A 33 -25.31 -20.93 -26.41
CA ASP A 33 -24.88 -22.34 -26.51
C ASP A 33 -23.86 -22.76 -25.45
N LEU A 34 -23.19 -21.81 -24.78
CA LEU A 34 -22.31 -22.11 -23.65
C LEU A 34 -23.08 -22.74 -22.48
N LYS A 35 -24.40 -22.48 -22.37
CA LYS A 35 -25.30 -23.07 -21.36
C LYS A 35 -25.18 -24.58 -21.25
N LYS A 36 -24.97 -25.29 -22.37
CA LYS A 36 -24.90 -26.77 -22.39
C LYS A 36 -23.56 -27.31 -21.88
N LYS A 37 -22.46 -26.56 -22.07
CA LYS A 37 -21.10 -26.96 -21.64
C LYS A 37 -20.81 -26.57 -20.19
N VAL A 38 -21.47 -25.52 -19.69
CA VAL A 38 -21.38 -25.10 -18.29
C VAL A 38 -22.04 -26.11 -17.33
N ASN A 39 -23.04 -26.86 -17.81
CA ASN A 39 -23.79 -27.86 -17.02
C ASN A 39 -22.99 -29.10 -16.55
N GLY A 40 -21.67 -29.16 -16.78
CA GLY A 40 -20.77 -30.19 -16.23
C GLY A 40 -19.80 -29.70 -15.16
N ASN A 41 -19.65 -28.38 -14.98
CA ASN A 41 -18.63 -27.77 -14.11
C ASN A 41 -19.24 -26.98 -12.95
N LYS A 42 -18.46 -26.76 -11.88
CA LYS A 42 -18.77 -25.95 -10.69
C LYS A 42 -18.94 -24.44 -10.99
N ILE A 43 -19.65 -24.08 -12.04
CA ILE A 43 -19.80 -22.71 -12.54
C ILE A 43 -21.22 -22.23 -12.25
N ASP A 44 -21.33 -21.13 -11.52
CA ASP A 44 -22.58 -20.40 -11.35
C ASP A 44 -22.99 -19.73 -12.67
N VAL A 45 -24.01 -20.28 -13.32
CA VAL A 45 -24.48 -19.87 -14.64
C VAL A 45 -24.98 -18.43 -14.67
N GLU A 46 -25.70 -17.99 -13.64
CA GLU A 46 -26.27 -16.64 -13.61
C GLU A 46 -25.18 -15.60 -13.38
N LYS A 47 -24.26 -15.87 -12.44
CA LYS A 47 -23.07 -15.03 -12.24
C LYS A 47 -22.18 -14.97 -13.49
N PHE A 48 -22.00 -16.09 -14.17
CA PHE A 48 -21.25 -16.13 -15.43
C PHE A 48 -21.90 -15.23 -16.50
N LYS A 49 -23.21 -15.34 -16.72
CA LYS A 49 -23.93 -14.52 -17.70
C LYS A 49 -23.83 -13.02 -17.40
N SER A 50 -24.06 -12.62 -16.15
CA SER A 50 -23.98 -11.21 -15.77
C SER A 50 -22.55 -10.67 -15.91
N GLY A 51 -21.55 -11.47 -15.53
CA GLY A 51 -20.14 -11.16 -15.72
C GLY A 51 -19.74 -10.98 -17.18
N VAL A 52 -20.17 -11.87 -18.08
CA VAL A 52 -19.87 -11.73 -19.52
C VAL A 52 -20.53 -10.48 -20.10
N LYS A 53 -21.80 -10.18 -19.74
CA LYS A 53 -22.46 -8.94 -20.17
C LYS A 53 -21.67 -7.71 -19.74
N LYS A 54 -21.18 -7.70 -18.49
CA LYS A 54 -20.33 -6.63 -17.98
C LYS A 54 -19.04 -6.51 -18.79
N LEU A 55 -18.34 -7.62 -19.04
CA LEU A 55 -17.10 -7.61 -19.84
C LEU A 55 -17.31 -7.06 -21.25
N ILE A 56 -18.43 -7.37 -21.91
CA ILE A 56 -18.76 -6.80 -23.22
C ILE A 56 -18.95 -5.28 -23.11
N SER A 57 -19.69 -4.82 -22.10
CA SER A 57 -19.86 -3.38 -21.83
C SER A 57 -18.53 -2.68 -21.57
N ASP A 58 -17.68 -3.25 -20.71
CA ASP A 58 -16.36 -2.71 -20.37
C ASP A 58 -15.45 -2.65 -21.63
N PHE A 59 -15.58 -3.60 -22.55
CA PHE A 59 -14.85 -3.59 -23.82
C PHE A 59 -15.29 -2.44 -24.74
N GLU A 60 -16.60 -2.22 -24.85
CA GLU A 60 -17.19 -1.16 -25.67
C GLU A 60 -16.81 0.23 -25.14
N GLU A 61 -16.72 0.39 -23.81
CA GLU A 61 -16.35 1.66 -23.17
C GLU A 61 -14.86 2.04 -23.35
N GLU A 62 -13.93 1.07 -23.36
CA GLU A 62 -12.48 1.36 -23.46
C GLU A 62 -12.03 1.79 -24.86
N ASN A 63 -12.87 1.64 -25.90
CA ASN A 63 -12.65 2.09 -27.28
C ASN A 63 -11.25 1.73 -27.86
N PHE A 64 -10.75 0.53 -27.58
CA PHE A 64 -9.43 0.04 -28.05
C PHE A 64 -9.26 0.07 -29.57
N GLU A 65 -10.36 0.15 -30.31
CA GLU A 65 -10.40 0.09 -31.76
C GLU A 65 -9.70 1.27 -32.44
N GLU A 66 -9.66 2.42 -31.78
CA GLU A 66 -9.00 3.62 -32.29
C GLU A 66 -7.48 3.57 -32.09
N ASP A 67 -6.99 2.75 -31.16
CA ASP A 67 -5.56 2.59 -30.91
C ASP A 67 -4.97 1.43 -31.74
N TYR A 68 -4.26 1.81 -32.80
CA TYR A 68 -3.56 0.89 -33.69
C TYR A 68 -2.68 -0.11 -32.92
N ILE A 69 -1.96 0.34 -31.89
CA ILE A 69 -1.05 -0.51 -31.12
C ILE A 69 -1.83 -1.52 -30.27
N SER A 70 -2.88 -1.10 -29.57
CA SER A 70 -3.76 -2.00 -28.82
C SER A 70 -4.37 -3.08 -29.70
N ASN A 71 -4.80 -2.75 -30.93
CA ASN A 71 -5.33 -3.75 -31.87
C ASN A 71 -4.29 -4.81 -32.27
N LEU A 72 -3.05 -4.39 -32.54
CA LEU A 72 -1.96 -5.33 -32.84
C LEU A 72 -1.66 -6.25 -31.66
N ILE A 73 -1.63 -5.69 -30.44
CA ILE A 73 -1.42 -6.47 -29.23
C ILE A 73 -2.57 -7.46 -29.04
N TYR A 74 -3.82 -7.04 -29.27
CA TYR A 74 -5.00 -7.89 -29.17
C TYR A 74 -4.94 -9.09 -30.12
N GLU A 75 -4.68 -8.88 -31.41
CA GLU A 75 -4.58 -9.98 -32.38
C GLU A 75 -3.42 -10.92 -32.06
N TYR A 76 -2.29 -10.37 -31.61
CA TYR A 76 -1.17 -11.20 -31.18
C TYR A 76 -1.53 -12.08 -29.98
N LEU A 77 -2.15 -11.51 -28.95
CA LEU A 77 -2.62 -12.26 -27.80
C LEU A 77 -3.63 -13.34 -28.20
N LEU A 78 -4.54 -13.04 -29.15
CA LEU A 78 -5.48 -14.02 -29.66
C LEU A 78 -4.77 -15.22 -30.30
N ILE A 79 -3.71 -14.99 -31.08
CA ILE A 79 -2.87 -16.05 -31.64
C ILE A 79 -2.19 -16.86 -30.52
N VAL A 80 -1.55 -16.19 -29.56
CA VAL A 80 -0.84 -16.86 -28.46
C VAL A 80 -1.80 -17.72 -27.65
N PHE A 81 -2.92 -17.16 -27.19
CA PHE A 81 -3.82 -17.88 -26.30
C PHE A 81 -4.61 -18.98 -27.03
N SER A 82 -4.93 -18.81 -28.32
CA SER A 82 -5.61 -19.85 -29.12
C SER A 82 -4.73 -21.06 -29.46
N ASN A 83 -3.41 -20.96 -29.25
CA ASN A 83 -2.42 -21.98 -29.61
C ASN A 83 -1.57 -22.48 -28.42
N THR A 84 -1.83 -21.99 -27.21
CA THR A 84 -1.11 -22.38 -25.98
C THR A 84 -2.06 -22.90 -24.92
N THR A 85 -1.61 -23.87 -24.14
CA THR A 85 -2.29 -24.27 -22.90
C THR A 85 -1.91 -23.33 -21.76
N HIS A 86 -2.70 -23.36 -20.68
CA HIS A 86 -2.38 -22.64 -19.45
C HIS A 86 -0.98 -22.99 -18.88
N SER A 87 -0.58 -24.27 -18.91
CA SER A 87 0.75 -24.72 -18.45
C SER A 87 1.88 -24.17 -19.31
N GLN A 88 1.69 -24.10 -20.63
CA GLN A 88 2.66 -23.46 -21.53
C GLN A 88 2.77 -21.97 -21.25
N ARG A 89 1.64 -21.27 -21.03
CA ARG A 89 1.64 -19.84 -20.68
C ARG A 89 2.32 -19.58 -19.33
N PHE A 90 2.10 -20.41 -18.33
CA PHE A 90 2.79 -20.28 -17.04
C PHE A 90 4.32 -20.24 -17.21
N ARG A 91 4.86 -21.15 -18.03
CA ARG A 91 6.30 -21.26 -18.27
C ARG A 91 6.84 -20.13 -19.15
N GLU A 92 6.12 -19.77 -20.21
CA GLU A 92 6.73 -19.06 -21.35
C GLU A 92 6.05 -17.74 -21.73
N LEU A 93 4.88 -17.40 -21.17
CA LEU A 93 4.13 -16.21 -21.59
C LEU A 93 4.97 -14.93 -21.49
N HIS A 94 5.77 -14.78 -20.45
CA HIS A 94 6.68 -13.63 -20.30
C HIS A 94 7.70 -13.53 -21.44
N ASN A 95 8.38 -14.64 -21.77
CA ASN A 95 9.38 -14.68 -22.85
C ASN A 95 8.72 -14.38 -24.20
N ILE A 96 7.50 -14.92 -24.41
CA ILE A 96 6.68 -14.71 -25.61
C ILE A 96 6.27 -13.23 -25.74
N LEU A 97 5.87 -12.58 -24.65
CA LEU A 97 5.48 -11.17 -24.62
C LEU A 97 6.69 -10.24 -24.79
N GLU A 98 7.81 -10.53 -24.13
CA GLU A 98 9.05 -9.76 -24.25
C GLU A 98 9.61 -9.81 -25.67
N HIS A 99 9.66 -11.01 -26.27
CA HIS A 99 10.09 -11.17 -27.65
C HIS A 99 9.21 -10.37 -28.62
N PHE A 100 7.88 -10.43 -28.45
CA PHE A 100 6.96 -9.65 -29.26
C PHE A 100 7.16 -8.15 -29.09
N TYR A 101 7.28 -7.66 -27.85
CA TYR A 101 7.54 -6.24 -27.59
C TYR A 101 8.80 -5.77 -28.32
N ASN A 102 9.91 -6.49 -28.18
CA ASN A 102 11.17 -6.14 -28.82
C ASN A 102 11.07 -6.12 -30.36
N ARG A 103 10.40 -7.12 -30.95
CA ARG A 103 10.17 -7.19 -32.40
C ARG A 103 9.22 -6.10 -32.91
N LEU A 104 8.17 -5.79 -32.16
CA LEU A 104 7.24 -4.71 -32.48
C LEU A 104 7.97 -3.37 -32.50
N VAL A 105 8.76 -3.07 -31.47
CA VAL A 105 9.56 -1.83 -31.40
C VAL A 105 10.55 -1.76 -32.56
N GLN A 106 11.28 -2.85 -32.84
CA GLN A 106 12.20 -2.91 -33.97
C GLN A 106 11.48 -2.62 -35.29
N LYS A 107 10.31 -3.22 -35.50
CA LYS A 107 9.55 -3.06 -36.74
C LYS A 107 9.00 -1.64 -36.91
N LEU A 108 8.52 -1.02 -35.84
CA LEU A 108 8.06 0.37 -35.86
C LEU A 108 9.21 1.34 -36.17
N LEU A 109 10.43 1.05 -35.70
CA LEU A 109 11.63 1.82 -36.06
C LEU A 109 11.98 1.67 -37.54
N GLU A 110 11.95 0.45 -38.09
CA GLU A 110 12.18 0.20 -39.53
C GLU A 110 11.16 0.92 -40.44
N LEU A 111 9.93 1.11 -39.94
CA LEU A 111 8.85 1.82 -40.64
C LEU A 111 8.83 3.33 -40.36
N GLU A 112 9.81 3.86 -39.61
CA GLU A 112 9.88 5.26 -39.18
C GLU A 112 8.65 5.73 -38.35
N GLN A 113 7.89 4.81 -37.77
CA GLN A 113 6.69 5.06 -36.95
C GLN A 113 7.03 5.28 -35.46
N THR A 114 8.00 6.14 -35.17
CA THR A 114 8.50 6.37 -33.81
C THR A 114 7.43 6.87 -32.84
N ALA A 115 6.45 7.64 -33.31
CA ALA A 115 5.34 8.15 -32.51
C ALA A 115 4.41 7.05 -31.94
N SER A 116 4.41 5.85 -32.53
CA SER A 116 3.61 4.71 -32.09
C SER A 116 4.34 3.80 -31.10
N ILE A 117 5.63 4.07 -30.81
CA ILE A 117 6.40 3.26 -29.88
C ILE A 117 5.94 3.55 -28.44
N ILE A 118 5.44 2.52 -27.77
CA ILE A 118 5.08 2.57 -26.35
C ILE A 118 6.18 1.96 -25.46
N THR A 119 6.26 2.42 -24.22
CA THR A 119 7.18 1.84 -23.23
C THR A 119 6.77 0.41 -22.88
N ASN A 120 7.73 -0.43 -22.46
CA ASN A 120 7.44 -1.80 -22.02
C ASN A 120 6.40 -1.83 -20.88
N LYS A 121 6.46 -0.86 -19.96
CA LYS A 121 5.47 -0.68 -18.90
C LYS A 121 4.06 -0.45 -19.46
N LYS A 122 3.92 0.46 -20.44
CA LYS A 122 2.61 0.72 -21.08
C LYS A 122 2.13 -0.49 -21.88
N PHE A 123 3.04 -1.20 -22.56
CA PHE A 123 2.74 -2.44 -23.26
C PHE A 123 2.15 -3.50 -22.32
N ASN A 124 2.80 -3.76 -21.17
CA ASN A 124 2.30 -4.72 -20.19
C ASN A 124 0.93 -4.33 -19.60
N GLN A 125 0.70 -3.02 -19.40
CA GLN A 125 -0.62 -2.51 -18.99
C GLN A 125 -1.70 -2.80 -20.04
N VAL A 126 -1.40 -2.57 -21.33
CA VAL A 126 -2.33 -2.87 -22.43
C VAL A 126 -2.58 -4.37 -22.54
N VAL A 127 -1.54 -5.20 -22.46
CA VAL A 127 -1.67 -6.67 -22.47
C VAL A 127 -2.63 -7.14 -21.38
N ARG A 128 -2.46 -6.68 -20.13
CA ARG A 128 -3.33 -7.06 -19.01
C ARG A 128 -4.77 -6.61 -19.20
N LYS A 129 -4.98 -5.40 -19.74
CA LYS A 129 -6.32 -4.91 -20.08
C LYS A 129 -6.99 -5.76 -21.17
N LEU A 130 -6.23 -6.26 -22.14
CA LEU A 130 -6.76 -7.00 -23.29
C LEU A 130 -7.02 -8.49 -23.02
N ILE A 131 -6.31 -9.10 -22.06
CA ILE A 131 -6.45 -10.53 -21.73
C ILE A 131 -7.92 -10.97 -21.50
N PRO A 132 -8.75 -10.25 -20.71
CA PRO A 132 -10.16 -10.58 -20.53
C PRO A 132 -10.94 -10.72 -21.85
N PHE A 133 -10.71 -9.80 -22.77
CA PHE A 133 -11.42 -9.75 -24.06
C PHE A 133 -10.91 -10.82 -25.02
N VAL A 134 -9.59 -11.10 -25.01
CA VAL A 134 -8.99 -12.20 -25.77
C VAL A 134 -9.62 -13.53 -25.34
N LYS A 135 -9.73 -13.79 -24.03
CA LYS A 135 -10.35 -15.01 -23.49
C LYS A 135 -11.84 -15.09 -23.83
N LEU A 136 -12.55 -13.95 -23.80
CA LEU A 136 -13.95 -13.88 -24.24
C LEU A 136 -14.09 -14.26 -25.73
N SER A 137 -13.24 -13.72 -26.59
CA SER A 137 -13.25 -14.00 -28.03
C SER A 137 -12.89 -15.44 -28.35
N MET A 138 -11.92 -16.02 -27.66
CA MET A 138 -11.58 -17.45 -27.79
C MET A 138 -12.79 -18.35 -27.55
N VAL A 139 -13.54 -18.06 -26.48
CA VAL A 139 -14.74 -18.82 -26.12
C VAL A 139 -15.89 -18.56 -27.10
N SER A 140 -16.11 -17.30 -27.48
CA SER A 140 -17.24 -16.88 -28.33
C SER A 140 -17.11 -17.36 -29.78
N ASP A 141 -15.92 -17.19 -30.37
CA ASP A 141 -15.67 -17.54 -31.77
C ASP A 141 -15.25 -19.00 -31.96
N GLN A 142 -15.10 -19.77 -30.87
CA GLN A 142 -14.58 -21.14 -30.87
C GLN A 142 -13.21 -21.26 -31.56
N LEU A 143 -12.35 -20.24 -31.41
CA LEU A 143 -11.08 -20.11 -32.14
C LEU A 143 -9.96 -21.01 -31.61
N THR A 144 -10.25 -21.88 -30.64
CA THR A 144 -9.19 -22.58 -29.91
C THR A 144 -8.84 -23.92 -30.55
N SER A 145 -7.56 -24.11 -30.87
CA SER A 145 -6.97 -25.45 -31.04
C SER A 145 -6.77 -26.17 -29.69
N VAL A 146 -6.97 -25.42 -28.60
CA VAL A 146 -6.83 -25.79 -27.18
C VAL A 146 -8.18 -26.25 -26.62
N ASN A 147 -8.18 -27.03 -25.53
CA ASN A 147 -9.40 -27.51 -24.87
C ASN A 147 -10.32 -26.34 -24.47
N ILE A 148 -11.54 -26.29 -25.04
CA ILE A 148 -12.56 -25.26 -24.79
C ILE A 148 -12.98 -25.18 -23.31
N GLU A 149 -12.84 -26.26 -22.55
CA GLU A 149 -13.09 -26.29 -21.10
C GLU A 149 -12.09 -25.40 -20.34
N GLN A 150 -10.82 -25.40 -20.75
CA GLN A 150 -9.79 -24.53 -20.15
C GLN A 150 -10.10 -23.06 -20.42
N ALA A 151 -10.45 -22.71 -21.66
CA ALA A 151 -10.81 -21.35 -22.03
C ALA A 151 -12.07 -20.86 -21.26
N LEU A 152 -13.06 -21.74 -21.06
CA LEU A 152 -14.24 -21.43 -20.26
C LEU A 152 -13.92 -21.23 -18.78
N GLN A 153 -13.04 -22.06 -18.22
CA GLN A 153 -12.60 -21.91 -16.85
C GLN A 153 -11.88 -20.57 -16.65
N GLU A 154 -10.93 -20.22 -17.51
CA GLU A 154 -10.19 -18.96 -17.40
C GLU A 154 -11.09 -17.73 -17.56
N LEU A 155 -12.09 -17.80 -18.45
CA LEU A 155 -13.09 -16.74 -18.58
C LEU A 155 -13.95 -16.63 -17.31
N TYR A 156 -14.32 -17.76 -16.69
CA TYR A 156 -15.07 -17.73 -15.43
C TYR A 156 -14.24 -17.17 -14.27
N GLU A 157 -12.94 -17.46 -14.22
CA GLU A 157 -12.01 -16.89 -13.22
C GLU A 157 -11.95 -15.37 -13.30
N ILE A 158 -11.93 -14.79 -14.50
CA ILE A 158 -12.01 -13.33 -14.68
C ILE A 158 -13.30 -12.76 -14.09
N ILE A 159 -14.42 -13.47 -14.27
CA ILE A 159 -15.72 -13.04 -13.75
C ILE A 159 -15.77 -13.17 -12.21
N LEU A 160 -15.15 -14.21 -11.66
CA LEU A 160 -15.06 -14.40 -10.22
C LEU A 160 -14.13 -13.37 -9.57
N TYR A 161 -13.01 -13.06 -10.24
CA TYR A 161 -11.88 -12.31 -9.71
C TYR A 161 -11.43 -11.21 -10.69
N PRO A 162 -12.23 -10.16 -10.90
CA PRO A 162 -11.98 -9.14 -11.94
C PRO A 162 -10.67 -8.35 -11.74
N ASN A 163 -10.12 -8.36 -10.52
CA ASN A 163 -8.91 -7.60 -10.18
C ASN A 163 -7.62 -8.42 -10.27
N ILE A 164 -7.68 -9.75 -10.18
CA ILE A 164 -6.48 -10.62 -10.14
C ILE A 164 -6.68 -11.75 -11.14
N SER A 165 -5.90 -11.72 -12.23
CA SER A 165 -5.97 -12.75 -13.27
C SER A 165 -5.10 -13.95 -12.96
N ARG A 166 -5.35 -15.06 -13.68
CA ARG A 166 -4.49 -16.24 -13.69
C ARG A 166 -3.06 -15.89 -14.11
N GLU A 167 -2.91 -15.02 -15.12
CA GLU A 167 -1.61 -14.57 -15.61
C GLU A 167 -0.84 -13.74 -14.56
N ASP A 168 -1.55 -12.96 -13.73
CA ASP A 168 -0.92 -12.29 -12.58
C ASP A 168 -0.40 -13.34 -11.57
N CYS A 169 -1.17 -14.39 -11.31
CA CYS A 169 -0.77 -15.49 -10.42
C CYS A 169 0.49 -16.22 -10.94
N TYR A 170 0.71 -16.28 -12.24
CA TYR A 170 1.94 -16.83 -12.82
C TYR A 170 3.16 -16.00 -12.44
N GLU A 171 3.06 -14.69 -12.58
CA GLU A 171 4.13 -13.74 -12.24
C GLU A 171 4.39 -13.72 -10.74
N ILE A 172 3.34 -13.71 -9.93
CA ILE A 172 3.42 -13.78 -8.46
C ILE A 172 4.20 -15.02 -8.01
N ILE A 173 3.85 -16.20 -8.51
CA ILE A 173 4.53 -17.45 -8.16
C ILE A 173 5.98 -17.44 -8.63
N ARG A 174 6.24 -16.97 -9.85
CA ARG A 174 7.60 -16.85 -10.36
C ARG A 174 8.46 -15.94 -9.48
N ASN A 175 7.94 -14.79 -9.08
CA ASN A 175 8.64 -13.84 -8.22
C ASN A 175 8.87 -14.41 -6.81
N LYS A 176 7.95 -15.23 -6.31
CA LYS A 176 8.05 -15.86 -4.98
C LYS A 176 9.02 -17.04 -4.94
N ILE A 177 8.92 -17.97 -5.89
CA ILE A 177 9.72 -19.22 -5.90
C ILE A 177 11.07 -18.99 -6.60
N GLY A 178 11.14 -18.05 -7.53
CA GLY A 178 12.35 -17.78 -8.32
C GLY A 178 12.59 -18.77 -9.46
N THR A 179 11.60 -19.59 -9.82
CA THR A 179 11.68 -20.54 -10.94
C THR A 179 10.31 -20.76 -11.59
N THR A 180 10.31 -21.21 -12.84
CA THR A 180 9.13 -21.68 -13.60
C THR A 180 9.05 -23.21 -13.66
N ASN A 181 9.99 -23.93 -13.04
CA ASN A 181 10.02 -25.39 -12.98
C ASN A 181 9.06 -25.94 -11.90
N VAL A 182 7.83 -25.45 -11.92
CA VAL A 182 6.72 -25.91 -11.07
C VAL A 182 5.48 -26.00 -11.96
N ASP A 183 4.50 -26.81 -11.57
CA ASP A 183 3.24 -26.86 -12.31
C ASP A 183 2.18 -26.06 -11.57
N PHE A 184 1.71 -24.97 -12.18
CA PHE A 184 0.57 -24.22 -11.68
C PHE A 184 -0.70 -25.06 -11.73
N VAL A 185 -1.41 -25.19 -10.61
CA VAL A 185 -2.64 -25.98 -10.52
C VAL A 185 -3.86 -25.06 -10.58
N ASP A 186 -4.05 -24.25 -9.54
CA ASP A 186 -5.24 -23.42 -9.36
C ASP A 186 -4.97 -22.21 -8.46
N PHE A 187 -5.89 -21.26 -8.42
CA PHE A 187 -5.86 -20.16 -7.45
C PHE A 187 -7.25 -19.81 -6.94
N GLN A 188 -7.30 -19.26 -5.73
CA GLN A 188 -8.53 -18.80 -5.10
C GLN A 188 -8.31 -17.44 -4.47
N VAL A 189 -9.23 -16.52 -4.73
CA VAL A 189 -9.28 -15.21 -4.07
C VAL A 189 -10.49 -15.18 -3.15
N LYS A 190 -10.28 -14.81 -1.89
CA LYS A 190 -11.36 -14.66 -0.91
C LYS A 190 -11.29 -13.26 -0.27
N PRO A 191 -12.39 -12.51 -0.22
CA PRO A 191 -12.40 -11.23 0.48
C PRO A 191 -12.08 -11.43 1.96
N VAL A 192 -11.40 -10.46 2.54
CA VAL A 192 -11.20 -10.37 3.98
C VAL A 192 -12.37 -9.54 4.52
N ASN A 193 -13.27 -10.19 5.26
CA ASN A 193 -14.51 -9.57 5.74
C ASN A 193 -14.32 -8.52 6.85
N GLU A 194 -13.08 -8.35 7.33
CA GLU A 194 -12.71 -7.30 8.28
C GLU A 194 -12.30 -6.05 7.48
N LYS A 195 -13.08 -4.96 7.60
CA LYS A 195 -12.72 -3.67 7.01
C LYS A 195 -11.55 -3.06 7.79
N PHE A 196 -10.33 -3.15 7.26
CA PHE A 196 -9.12 -2.57 7.87
C PHE A 196 -8.87 -1.10 7.49
N GLY A 197 -9.88 -0.40 6.97
CA GLY A 197 -9.78 0.99 6.55
C GLY A 197 -10.66 1.31 5.35
N VAL A 198 -10.56 2.53 4.85
CA VAL A 198 -11.36 3.08 3.73
C VAL A 198 -10.58 3.25 2.43
N MET A 199 -9.30 2.87 2.40
CA MET A 199 -8.37 3.18 1.30
C MET A 199 -8.02 1.98 0.40
N ALA A 200 -8.36 0.75 0.81
CA ALA A 200 -8.10 -0.46 0.03
C ALA A 200 -9.08 -1.59 0.36
N ASP A 201 -9.34 -2.44 -0.63
CA ASP A 201 -9.99 -3.72 -0.47
C ASP A 201 -8.94 -4.82 -0.25
N TYR A 202 -9.25 -5.77 0.65
CA TYR A 202 -8.29 -6.80 1.06
C TYR A 202 -8.79 -8.20 0.73
N TYR A 203 -7.88 -9.03 0.21
CA TYR A 203 -8.18 -10.41 -0.16
C TYR A 203 -7.09 -11.37 0.31
N ARG A 204 -7.47 -12.60 0.67
CA ARG A 204 -6.56 -13.73 0.78
C ARG A 204 -6.48 -14.43 -0.58
N LEU A 205 -5.28 -14.50 -1.13
CA LEU A 205 -4.97 -15.22 -2.36
C LEU A 205 -4.28 -16.54 -1.99
N LYS A 206 -4.84 -17.66 -2.44
CA LYS A 206 -4.19 -18.97 -2.37
C LYS A 206 -3.83 -19.39 -3.76
N ILE A 207 -2.60 -19.86 -3.95
CA ILE A 207 -2.15 -20.42 -5.23
C ILE A 207 -1.60 -21.81 -4.98
N ASP A 208 -2.17 -22.80 -5.66
CA ASP A 208 -1.75 -24.19 -5.59
C ASP A 208 -0.78 -24.48 -6.74
N VAL A 209 0.37 -25.04 -6.41
CA VAL A 209 1.41 -25.47 -7.36
C VAL A 209 1.84 -26.90 -7.05
N LYS A 210 2.39 -27.61 -8.04
CA LYS A 210 3.14 -28.84 -7.81
C LYS A 210 4.63 -28.58 -7.93
N GLU A 211 5.35 -28.81 -6.85
CA GLU A 211 6.80 -28.72 -6.75
C GLU A 211 7.34 -30.15 -6.56
N ASN A 212 8.15 -30.64 -7.50
CA ASN A 212 8.67 -32.02 -7.47
C ASN A 212 7.59 -33.11 -7.35
N GLY A 213 6.38 -32.86 -7.87
CA GLY A 213 5.23 -33.77 -7.79
C GLY A 213 4.40 -33.65 -6.52
N GLU A 214 4.86 -32.90 -5.51
CA GLU A 214 4.11 -32.61 -4.28
C GLU A 214 3.27 -31.34 -4.44
N GLN A 215 2.03 -31.38 -3.96
CA GLN A 215 1.15 -30.22 -4.01
C GLN A 215 1.44 -29.27 -2.85
N ASN A 216 1.83 -28.04 -3.18
CA ASN A 216 2.10 -26.96 -2.24
C ASN A 216 1.12 -25.81 -2.45
N THR A 217 0.59 -25.28 -1.35
CA THR A 217 -0.29 -24.09 -1.35
C THR A 217 0.46 -22.88 -0.85
N HIS A 218 0.58 -21.85 -1.68
CA HIS A 218 1.14 -20.56 -1.31
C HIS A 218 0.04 -19.64 -0.79
N HIS A 219 0.19 -19.16 0.44
CA HIS A 219 -0.74 -18.25 1.11
C HIS A 219 -0.25 -16.81 1.00
N LEU A 220 -1.07 -15.96 0.39
CA LEU A 220 -0.75 -14.59 0.02
C LEU A 220 -1.85 -13.62 0.44
N PHE A 221 -1.48 -12.37 0.65
CA PHE A 221 -2.37 -11.28 0.99
C PHE A 221 -2.37 -10.25 -0.14
N ALA A 222 -3.55 -9.85 -0.60
CA ALA A 222 -3.71 -8.88 -1.67
C ALA A 222 -4.35 -7.60 -1.13
N LYS A 223 -3.67 -6.47 -1.36
CA LYS A 223 -4.20 -5.12 -1.14
C LYS A 223 -4.56 -4.53 -2.49
N VAL A 224 -5.82 -4.21 -2.70
CA VAL A 224 -6.38 -3.81 -3.99
C VAL A 224 -6.98 -2.40 -3.86
N LEU A 225 -6.70 -1.54 -4.84
CA LEU A 225 -7.35 -0.23 -4.92
C LEU A 225 -8.87 -0.41 -5.06
N PRO A 226 -9.69 0.33 -4.31
CA PRO A 226 -11.13 0.20 -4.38
C PRO A 226 -11.65 0.49 -5.79
N SER A 227 -12.59 -0.33 -6.28
CA SER A 227 -13.16 -0.16 -7.62
C SER A 227 -14.07 1.06 -7.77
N VAL A 228 -14.60 1.57 -6.66
CA VAL A 228 -15.48 2.75 -6.61
C VAL A 228 -14.87 3.76 -5.65
N MET A 229 -14.43 4.90 -6.19
CA MET A 229 -13.93 6.04 -5.43
C MET A 229 -14.64 7.29 -5.96
N ASP A 230 -15.04 8.21 -5.09
CA ASP A 230 -15.44 9.54 -5.54
C ASP A 230 -14.22 10.34 -6.00
N GLN A 231 -14.46 11.46 -6.70
CA GLN A 231 -13.40 12.25 -7.31
C GLN A 231 -12.43 12.84 -6.28
N SER A 232 -12.92 13.25 -5.09
CA SER A 232 -12.07 13.83 -4.03
C SER A 232 -11.15 12.78 -3.39
N ARG A 233 -11.61 11.55 -3.15
CA ARG A 233 -10.77 10.46 -2.63
C ARG A 233 -9.83 9.87 -3.67
N THR A 234 -10.13 10.01 -4.95
CA THR A 234 -9.37 9.34 -6.03
C THR A 234 -7.91 9.80 -6.08
N MET A 235 -7.64 11.11 -6.05
CA MET A 235 -6.26 11.62 -6.16
C MET A 235 -5.42 11.24 -4.94
N PHE A 236 -5.99 11.43 -3.73
CA PHE A 236 -5.33 11.07 -2.48
C PHE A 236 -5.03 9.57 -2.40
N THR A 237 -6.04 8.72 -2.61
CA THR A 237 -5.90 7.26 -2.53
C THR A 237 -4.86 6.75 -3.52
N ARG A 238 -4.86 7.30 -4.75
CA ARG A 238 -3.83 6.99 -5.75
C ARG A 238 -2.43 7.44 -5.31
N THR A 239 -2.31 8.58 -4.66
CA THR A 239 -1.02 9.10 -4.17
C THR A 239 -0.45 8.21 -3.08
N VAL A 240 -1.23 7.88 -2.04
CA VAL A 240 -0.78 7.04 -0.93
C VAL A 240 -0.51 5.59 -1.35
N PHE A 241 -1.34 5.04 -2.25
CA PHE A 241 -1.06 3.74 -2.88
C PHE A 241 0.22 3.76 -3.72
N LYS A 242 0.47 4.85 -4.46
CA LYS A 242 1.68 5.00 -5.26
C LYS A 242 2.94 5.07 -4.40
N LYS A 243 2.88 5.74 -3.25
CA LYS A 243 3.97 5.79 -2.26
C LYS A 243 4.36 4.39 -1.80
N GLU A 244 3.39 3.61 -1.34
CA GLU A 244 3.61 2.23 -0.89
C GLU A 244 4.10 1.33 -2.05
N GLN A 245 3.54 1.49 -3.25
CA GLN A 245 4.02 0.78 -4.43
C GLN A 245 5.51 1.04 -4.66
N ILE A 246 5.94 2.31 -4.72
CA ILE A 246 7.36 2.66 -4.98
C ILE A 246 8.25 2.04 -3.90
N PHE A 247 7.81 2.08 -2.64
CA PHE A 247 8.54 1.46 -1.53
C PHE A 247 8.82 -0.02 -1.79
N TYR A 248 7.80 -0.80 -2.14
CA TYR A 248 7.96 -2.24 -2.36
C TYR A 248 8.55 -2.62 -3.72
N SER A 249 8.20 -1.92 -4.80
CA SER A 249 8.62 -2.30 -6.16
C SER A 249 9.99 -1.76 -6.55
N GLU A 250 10.46 -0.69 -5.90
CA GLU A 250 11.70 0.00 -6.28
C GLU A 250 12.68 0.12 -5.12
N PHE A 251 12.26 0.71 -3.99
CA PHE A 251 13.17 1.01 -2.87
C PHE A 251 13.68 -0.26 -2.17
N ILE A 252 12.78 -1.14 -1.71
CA ILE A 252 13.15 -2.39 -1.02
C ILE A 252 14.06 -3.29 -1.89
N PRO A 253 13.76 -3.56 -3.18
CA PRO A 253 14.65 -4.32 -4.06
C PRO A 253 16.03 -3.67 -4.22
N LEU A 254 16.11 -2.34 -4.26
CA LEU A 254 17.39 -1.64 -4.32
C LEU A 254 18.19 -1.82 -3.02
N LEU A 255 17.57 -1.75 -1.85
CA LEU A 255 18.25 -2.01 -0.58
C LEU A 255 18.85 -3.42 -0.54
N ARG A 256 18.12 -4.43 -1.03
CA ARG A 256 18.64 -5.80 -1.17
C ARG A 256 19.85 -5.87 -2.10
N LYS A 257 19.80 -5.19 -3.25
CA LYS A 257 20.96 -5.09 -4.17
C LYS A 257 22.16 -4.38 -3.54
N LEU A 258 21.93 -3.47 -2.60
CA LEU A 258 22.97 -2.83 -1.80
C LEU A 258 23.47 -3.71 -0.64
N GLY A 259 22.98 -4.94 -0.51
CA GLY A 259 23.34 -5.88 0.56
C GLY A 259 22.91 -5.39 1.93
N LEU A 260 21.63 -5.01 2.06
CA LEU A 260 21.01 -4.51 3.30
C LEU A 260 19.93 -5.47 3.83
N ASP A 261 19.86 -6.71 3.34
CA ASP A 261 18.80 -7.67 3.65
C ASP A 261 18.57 -7.90 5.16
N GLU A 262 19.63 -7.86 5.98
CA GLU A 262 19.54 -8.08 7.43
C GLU A 262 18.72 -7.02 8.18
N VAL A 263 18.51 -5.83 7.60
CA VAL A 263 17.68 -4.78 8.22
C VAL A 263 16.29 -4.71 7.62
N LEU A 264 15.90 -5.63 6.74
CA LEU A 264 14.60 -5.63 6.05
C LEU A 264 13.61 -6.66 6.60
N ASP A 265 13.93 -7.31 7.72
CA ASP A 265 13.06 -8.26 8.42
C ASP A 265 11.89 -7.59 9.19
N PHE A 266 11.71 -6.29 9.03
CA PHE A 266 10.62 -5.51 9.63
C PHE A 266 9.35 -5.49 8.79
N LEU A 267 9.41 -5.95 7.53
CA LEU A 267 8.31 -5.94 6.57
C LEU A 267 8.00 -7.34 5.98
N PRO A 268 6.73 -7.64 5.65
CA PRO A 268 6.40 -8.82 4.86
C PRO A 268 6.92 -8.69 3.42
N ASN A 269 7.34 -9.79 2.79
CA ASN A 269 7.74 -9.73 1.39
C ASN A 269 6.56 -9.36 0.48
N CYS A 270 6.79 -8.44 -0.45
CA CYS A 270 5.90 -8.18 -1.58
C CYS A 270 6.47 -8.87 -2.83
N TYR A 271 5.65 -9.69 -3.47
CA TYR A 271 6.04 -10.49 -4.65
C TYR A 271 5.54 -9.89 -5.95
N TYR A 272 4.61 -8.94 -5.90
CA TYR A 272 4.03 -8.35 -7.09
C TYR A 272 3.36 -7.03 -6.74
N SER A 273 3.49 -6.05 -7.65
CA SER A 273 2.79 -4.77 -7.57
C SER A 273 2.45 -4.27 -8.97
N ASN A 274 1.27 -3.68 -9.12
CA ASN A 274 0.88 -2.92 -10.30
C ASN A 274 0.06 -1.68 -9.89
N ASP A 275 -0.49 -0.96 -10.85
CA ASP A 275 -1.28 0.25 -10.63
C ASP A 275 -2.63 0.03 -9.93
N LYS A 276 -3.02 -1.23 -9.68
CA LYS A 276 -4.31 -1.62 -9.07
C LYS A 276 -4.16 -2.41 -7.78
N PHE A 277 -3.12 -3.21 -7.60
CA PHE A 277 -2.95 -4.05 -6.42
C PHE A 277 -1.50 -4.42 -6.11
N MET A 278 -1.28 -4.86 -4.88
CA MET A 278 -0.02 -5.39 -4.35
C MET A 278 -0.26 -6.74 -3.67
N ILE A 279 0.71 -7.65 -3.77
CA ILE A 279 0.64 -9.02 -3.26
C ILE A 279 1.78 -9.28 -2.29
N TYR A 280 1.44 -9.63 -1.07
CA TYR A 280 2.35 -9.87 0.05
C TYR A 280 2.32 -11.31 0.52
N ASP A 281 3.32 -11.72 1.29
CA ASP A 281 3.20 -12.89 2.17
C ASP A 281 1.98 -12.74 3.10
N ASP A 282 1.12 -13.75 3.16
CA ASP A 282 0.12 -13.84 4.23
C ASP A 282 0.80 -14.34 5.51
N VAL A 283 1.35 -13.41 6.29
CA VAL A 283 2.05 -13.75 7.55
C VAL A 283 1.12 -14.26 8.64
N SER A 284 -0.21 -14.22 8.46
CA SER A 284 -1.15 -14.80 9.42
C SER A 284 -1.00 -16.32 9.54
N VAL A 285 -0.56 -17.00 8.47
CA VAL A 285 -0.26 -18.44 8.51
C VAL A 285 0.98 -18.76 9.35
N LYS A 286 1.82 -17.76 9.64
CA LYS A 286 2.96 -17.84 10.56
C LYS A 286 2.60 -17.45 12.00
N GLY A 287 1.31 -17.26 12.29
CA GLY A 287 0.81 -16.90 13.62
C GLY A 287 1.00 -15.41 13.97
N TYR A 288 1.19 -14.54 12.97
CA TYR A 288 1.18 -13.09 13.17
C TYR A 288 -0.26 -12.55 13.09
N SER A 289 -0.63 -11.65 13.99
CA SER A 289 -1.96 -11.04 14.00
C SER A 289 -1.93 -9.61 14.55
N ASN A 290 -2.91 -8.80 14.16
CA ASN A 290 -3.15 -7.54 14.83
C ASN A 290 -3.51 -7.78 16.31
N LEU A 291 -3.18 -6.81 17.16
CA LEU A 291 -3.68 -6.74 18.53
C LEU A 291 -5.06 -6.08 18.53
N ALA A 292 -5.84 -6.29 19.60
CA ALA A 292 -7.13 -5.64 19.75
C ALA A 292 -6.97 -4.11 19.79
N THR A 293 -7.74 -3.41 18.96
CA THR A 293 -7.93 -1.96 19.02
C THR A 293 -8.42 -1.58 20.42
N HIS A 294 -8.09 -0.39 20.93
CA HIS A 294 -8.36 0.10 22.30
C HIS A 294 -7.42 -0.39 23.42
N SER A 295 -6.28 -1.03 23.11
CA SER A 295 -5.36 -1.51 24.14
C SER A 295 -4.26 -0.48 24.49
N THR A 296 -4.11 -0.20 25.78
CA THR A 296 -2.85 0.30 26.34
C THR A 296 -1.81 -0.80 26.21
N LEU A 297 -0.67 -0.49 25.61
CA LEU A 297 0.35 -1.48 25.29
C LEU A 297 1.32 -1.74 26.44
N SER A 298 1.71 -3.00 26.56
CA SER A 298 2.75 -3.40 27.49
C SER A 298 4.12 -2.87 27.05
N TYR A 299 5.07 -2.87 27.99
CA TYR A 299 6.44 -2.50 27.71
C TYR A 299 7.06 -3.34 26.58
N GLU A 300 6.83 -4.65 26.61
CA GLU A 300 7.37 -5.61 25.64
C GLU A 300 6.83 -5.36 24.24
N GLN A 301 5.54 -5.06 24.12
CA GLN A 301 4.90 -4.69 22.86
C GLN A 301 5.52 -3.42 22.28
N LEU A 302 5.65 -2.37 23.10
CA LEU A 302 6.25 -1.09 22.69
C LEU A 302 7.73 -1.24 22.32
N SER A 303 8.48 -2.05 23.06
CA SER A 303 9.90 -2.31 22.77
C SER A 303 10.05 -3.05 21.43
N SER A 304 9.20 -4.04 21.14
CA SER A 304 9.15 -4.71 19.82
C SER A 304 8.82 -3.73 18.69
N MET A 305 7.82 -2.87 18.90
CA MET A 305 7.44 -1.81 17.95
C MET A 305 8.62 -0.90 17.62
N PHE A 306 9.26 -0.34 18.64
CA PHE A 306 10.38 0.59 18.46
C PHE A 306 11.62 -0.07 17.88
N LYS A 307 11.85 -1.35 18.18
CA LYS A 307 12.90 -2.13 17.53
C LYS A 307 12.68 -2.18 16.02
N GLN A 308 11.48 -2.49 15.55
CA GLN A 308 11.19 -2.59 14.12
C GLN A 308 11.16 -1.23 13.44
N LEU A 309 10.57 -0.21 14.08
CA LEU A 309 10.60 1.17 13.58
C LEU A 309 12.05 1.66 13.40
N SER A 310 12.94 1.36 14.33
CA SER A 310 14.35 1.76 14.22
C SER A 310 15.05 1.18 12.99
N LYS A 311 14.63 0.00 12.51
CA LYS A 311 15.16 -0.59 11.27
C LYS A 311 14.66 0.17 10.06
N LEU A 312 13.35 0.42 9.97
CA LEU A 312 12.77 1.26 8.91
C LEU A 312 13.48 2.61 8.83
N ASN A 313 13.63 3.34 9.95
CA ASN A 313 14.28 4.64 9.93
C ASN A 313 15.75 4.56 9.48
N SER A 314 16.46 3.49 9.88
CA SER A 314 17.84 3.26 9.46
C SER A 314 17.97 3.03 7.94
N THR A 315 16.96 2.45 7.28
CA THR A 315 17.03 2.17 5.84
C THR A 315 17.24 3.42 4.98
N GLY A 316 16.65 4.56 5.36
CA GLY A 316 16.84 5.83 4.63
C GLY A 316 18.29 6.29 4.66
N ILE A 317 18.94 6.25 5.82
CA ILE A 317 20.35 6.61 5.97
C ILE A 317 21.26 5.60 5.26
N LEU A 318 20.99 4.31 5.43
CA LEU A 318 21.78 3.24 4.78
C LEU A 318 21.74 3.37 3.26
N PHE A 319 20.59 3.72 2.70
CA PHE A 319 20.43 4.03 1.28
C PHE A 319 21.32 5.21 0.87
N GLU A 320 21.19 6.36 1.54
CA GLU A 320 21.93 7.58 1.22
C GLU A 320 23.43 7.35 1.28
N GLU A 321 23.94 6.77 2.37
CA GLU A 321 25.37 6.56 2.58
C GLU A 321 25.97 5.55 1.57
N LYS A 322 25.32 4.39 1.37
CA LYS A 322 25.82 3.39 0.43
C LYS A 322 25.78 3.90 -1.00
N LEU A 323 24.68 4.52 -1.42
CA LEU A 323 24.54 4.99 -2.78
C LEU A 323 25.44 6.21 -3.05
N SER A 324 25.62 7.11 -2.07
CA SER A 324 26.57 8.22 -2.19
C SER A 324 28.00 7.74 -2.42
N LYS A 325 28.43 6.71 -1.67
CA LYS A 325 29.74 6.09 -1.84
C LYS A 325 29.93 5.47 -3.22
N ILE A 326 28.92 4.76 -3.72
CA ILE A 326 28.97 4.14 -5.06
C ILE A 326 29.01 5.21 -6.16
N MET A 327 28.21 6.28 -6.03
CA MET A 327 28.09 7.32 -7.04
C MET A 327 29.22 8.37 -6.98
N GLY A 328 30.01 8.39 -5.90
CA GLY A 328 31.06 9.39 -5.68
C GLY A 328 30.52 10.81 -5.46
N LYS A 329 29.24 10.95 -5.09
CA LYS A 329 28.57 12.22 -4.82
C LYS A 329 27.44 12.05 -3.80
N PRO A 330 27.02 13.10 -3.07
CA PRO A 330 25.89 13.01 -2.16
C PRO A 330 24.60 12.58 -2.87
N VAL A 331 23.83 11.71 -2.20
CA VAL A 331 22.50 11.25 -2.60
C VAL A 331 21.56 11.44 -1.43
N TYR A 332 20.42 12.05 -1.68
CA TYR A 332 19.37 12.29 -0.68
C TYR A 332 18.10 11.52 -1.04
N LEU A 333 17.47 10.90 -0.05
CA LEU A 333 16.31 10.05 -0.25
C LEU A 333 15.14 10.80 -0.90
N ASN A 334 14.89 12.04 -0.47
CA ASN A 334 13.80 12.88 -0.98
C ASN A 334 14.03 13.44 -2.39
N GLU A 335 15.27 13.40 -2.89
CA GLU A 335 15.55 13.73 -4.29
C GLU A 335 15.39 12.50 -5.18
N TYR A 336 15.92 11.35 -4.74
CA TYR A 336 15.92 10.12 -5.52
C TYR A 336 14.54 9.44 -5.56
N TYR A 337 13.81 9.48 -4.44
CA TYR A 337 12.50 8.87 -4.26
C TYR A 337 11.45 9.90 -3.83
N LYS A 338 11.43 11.07 -4.49
CA LYS A 338 10.52 12.19 -4.19
C LYS A 338 9.06 11.75 -4.03
N ASP A 339 8.55 10.98 -4.98
CA ASP A 339 7.15 10.53 -4.98
C ASP A 339 6.85 9.53 -3.86
N MET A 340 7.85 8.80 -3.36
CA MET A 340 7.70 7.87 -2.23
C MET A 340 7.55 8.64 -0.91
N VAL A 341 8.27 9.74 -0.74
CA VAL A 341 8.35 10.49 0.53
C VAL A 341 7.67 11.86 0.50
N VAL A 342 6.94 12.17 -0.58
CA VAL A 342 6.15 13.40 -0.70
C VAL A 342 5.23 13.57 0.51
N GLU A 343 5.27 14.74 1.14
CA GLU A 343 4.45 15.02 2.31
C GLU A 343 3.00 15.24 1.85
N ILE A 344 2.09 14.45 2.41
CA ILE A 344 0.65 14.46 2.11
C ILE A 344 -0.15 15.30 3.12
N PHE A 345 0.48 15.79 4.19
CA PHE A 345 -0.14 16.67 5.19
C PHE A 345 0.04 18.16 4.89
N VAL A 346 0.39 18.54 3.66
CA VAL A 346 0.55 19.97 3.29
C VAL A 346 -0.82 20.61 3.01
N PRO A 347 -1.13 21.79 3.59
CA PRO A 347 -2.38 22.48 3.34
C PRO A 347 -2.67 22.78 1.87
N ASN A 348 -3.95 22.61 1.49
CA ASN A 348 -4.57 22.92 0.18
C ASN A 348 -4.37 21.93 -0.98
N GLU A 349 -3.74 20.76 -0.78
CA GLU A 349 -3.53 19.79 -1.88
C GLU A 349 -4.18 18.40 -1.67
N THR A 350 -4.53 18.01 -0.43
CA THR A 350 -4.82 16.59 -0.11
C THR A 350 -6.05 16.28 0.75
N GLY A 351 -6.77 17.28 1.28
CA GLY A 351 -7.93 17.09 2.17
C GLY A 351 -7.59 16.61 3.60
N PHE A 352 -6.32 16.33 3.91
CA PHE A 352 -5.90 15.86 5.25
C PHE A 352 -5.87 16.98 6.30
N VAL A 353 -5.78 18.24 5.86
CA VAL A 353 -5.95 19.40 6.75
C VAL A 353 -7.34 19.41 7.38
N ASP A 354 -8.37 19.07 6.61
CA ASP A 354 -9.73 19.00 7.13
C ASP A 354 -9.86 17.92 8.23
N PHE A 355 -9.11 16.81 8.11
CA PHE A 355 -9.09 15.78 9.14
C PHE A 355 -8.50 16.28 10.46
N PHE A 356 -7.34 16.93 10.42
CA PHE A 356 -6.71 17.46 11.62
C PHE A 356 -7.46 18.67 12.17
N ASP A 357 -8.07 19.50 11.33
CA ASP A 357 -8.88 20.64 11.76
C ASP A 357 -10.19 20.18 12.42
N CYS A 358 -10.81 19.10 11.90
CA CYS A 358 -11.92 18.41 12.56
C CYS A 358 -11.49 17.85 13.92
N GLY A 359 -10.38 17.10 13.95
CA GLY A 359 -9.82 16.55 15.18
C GLY A 359 -9.41 17.61 16.21
N LEU A 360 -8.91 18.76 15.76
CA LEU A 360 -8.53 19.89 16.60
C LEU A 360 -9.76 20.58 17.22
N ARG A 361 -10.79 20.83 16.41
CA ARG A 361 -12.08 21.35 16.92
C ARG A 361 -12.68 20.41 17.96
N ALA A 362 -12.66 19.12 17.69
CA ALA A 362 -13.09 18.09 18.62
C ALA A 362 -12.24 18.07 19.91
N SER A 363 -10.92 18.22 19.83
CA SER A 363 -10.05 18.34 21.02
C SER A 363 -10.40 19.56 21.86
N CYS A 364 -10.63 20.71 21.22
CA CYS A 364 -11.07 21.94 21.89
C CYS A 364 -12.45 21.80 22.55
N HIS A 365 -13.34 21.01 21.94
CA HIS A 365 -14.65 20.67 22.52
C HIS A 365 -14.51 19.78 23.74
N ILE A 366 -13.70 18.71 23.65
CA ILE A 366 -13.40 17.81 24.77
C ILE A 366 -12.83 18.58 25.96
N LEU A 367 -11.92 19.53 25.71
CA LEU A 367 -11.36 20.38 26.76
C LEU A 367 -12.43 21.13 27.58
N ASN A 368 -13.51 21.62 26.93
CA ASN A 368 -14.61 22.29 27.63
C ASN A 368 -15.41 21.35 28.54
N LYS A 369 -15.30 20.02 28.33
CA LYS A 369 -16.01 19.00 29.10
C LYS A 369 -15.21 18.50 30.30
N ILE A 370 -13.94 18.91 30.47
CA ILE A 370 -13.07 18.51 31.58
C ILE A 370 -13.05 19.63 32.64
N PRO A 371 -13.78 19.51 33.77
CA PRO A 371 -13.98 20.60 34.72
C PRO A 371 -12.69 21.22 35.26
N GLU A 372 -11.65 20.40 35.49
CA GLU A 372 -10.38 20.84 36.07
C GLU A 372 -9.64 21.86 35.20
N PHE A 373 -9.80 21.76 33.87
CA PHE A 373 -9.25 22.74 32.93
C PHE A 373 -10.09 24.00 32.85
N CYS A 374 -11.41 23.89 32.98
CA CYS A 374 -12.32 25.02 32.95
C CYS A 374 -12.13 25.96 34.16
N GLU A 375 -11.72 25.43 35.31
CA GLU A 375 -11.58 26.20 36.55
C GLU A 375 -10.19 26.79 36.78
N ASN A 376 -9.12 26.15 36.28
CA ASN A 376 -7.74 26.45 36.70
C ASN A 376 -6.82 26.93 35.57
N THR A 377 -7.32 27.06 34.34
CA THR A 377 -6.50 27.38 33.16
C THR A 377 -7.10 28.52 32.34
N ASN A 378 -6.26 29.38 31.75
CA ASN A 378 -6.71 30.27 30.68
C ASN A 378 -6.97 29.42 29.41
N LEU A 379 -8.19 28.90 29.32
CA LEU A 379 -8.58 27.91 28.32
C LEU A 379 -8.48 28.44 26.89
N ASP A 380 -8.82 29.72 26.67
CA ASP A 380 -8.73 30.34 25.35
C ASP A 380 -7.28 30.48 24.89
N ASN A 381 -6.37 30.90 25.79
CA ASN A 381 -4.94 30.92 25.51
C ASN A 381 -4.41 29.52 25.19
N PHE A 382 -4.82 28.50 25.96
CA PHE A 382 -4.38 27.13 25.70
C PHE A 382 -4.86 26.61 24.33
N LYS A 383 -6.13 26.82 23.97
CA LYS A 383 -6.66 26.47 22.64
C LYS A 383 -5.91 27.19 21.50
N GLN A 384 -5.53 28.44 21.70
CA GLN A 384 -4.71 29.20 20.74
C GLN A 384 -3.31 28.60 20.59
N GLN A 385 -2.66 28.22 21.70
CA GLN A 385 -1.35 27.55 21.67
C GLN A 385 -1.41 26.18 20.97
N ILE A 386 -2.47 25.39 21.19
CA ILE A 386 -2.68 24.11 20.48
C ILE A 386 -2.80 24.37 18.97
N SER A 387 -3.65 25.31 18.57
CA SER A 387 -3.83 25.68 17.16
C SER A 387 -2.53 26.16 16.51
N ALA A 388 -1.77 27.01 17.20
CA ALA A 388 -0.47 27.50 16.73
C ALA A 388 0.56 26.36 16.59
N THR A 389 0.57 25.41 17.53
CA THR A 389 1.45 24.24 17.50
C THR A 389 1.15 23.34 16.31
N MET A 390 -0.13 23.09 16.00
CA MET A 390 -0.52 22.33 14.81
C MET A 390 -0.12 23.03 13.51
N LYS A 391 -0.27 24.36 13.45
CA LYS A 391 0.16 25.12 12.28
C LYS A 391 1.67 25.02 12.04
N ASP A 392 2.46 25.10 13.11
CA ASP A 392 3.92 24.97 13.07
C ASP A 392 4.38 23.55 12.66
N PHE A 393 3.60 22.53 13.02
CA PHE A 393 3.90 21.15 12.63
C PHE A 393 3.95 20.93 11.11
N TYR A 394 3.05 21.54 10.35
CA TYR A 394 3.06 21.43 8.88
C TYR A 394 4.37 21.90 8.26
N GLU A 395 5.06 22.86 8.88
CA GLU A 395 6.41 23.26 8.47
C GLU A 395 7.48 22.32 9.03
N LYS A 396 7.36 21.86 10.28
CA LYS A 396 8.33 20.96 10.94
C LYS A 396 8.43 19.56 10.31
N VAL A 397 7.36 19.07 9.68
CA VAL A 397 7.39 17.74 9.01
C VAL A 397 8.05 17.78 7.65
N LYS A 398 8.27 18.98 7.08
CA LYS A 398 9.09 19.11 5.88
C LYS A 398 10.53 18.69 6.19
N PRO A 399 11.30 18.24 5.18
CA PRO A 399 12.71 17.91 5.37
C PRO A 399 13.47 19.04 6.06
N SER A 400 14.03 18.74 7.23
CA SER A 400 14.84 19.67 8.01
C SER A 400 16.11 20.04 7.25
N LYS A 401 16.49 21.31 7.29
CA LYS A 401 17.80 21.79 6.79
C LYS A 401 18.86 21.83 7.89
N LEU A 402 18.45 21.64 9.15
CA LEU A 402 19.28 21.82 10.34
C LEU A 402 19.68 20.51 11.00
N SER A 403 18.97 19.43 10.72
CA SER A 403 19.18 18.11 11.30
C SER A 403 19.02 17.03 10.23
N ARG A 404 19.67 15.88 10.45
CA ARG A 404 19.53 14.74 9.55
C ARG A 404 18.07 14.25 9.54
N ASN A 405 17.57 13.98 8.33
CA ASN A 405 16.24 13.42 8.12
C ASN A 405 16.35 11.90 7.89
N PHE A 406 15.28 11.20 8.21
CA PHE A 406 15.16 9.76 8.12
C PHE A 406 13.93 9.38 7.31
N LEU A 407 13.86 8.13 6.87
CA LEU A 407 12.62 7.57 6.33
C LEU A 407 11.69 7.27 7.50
N CYS A 408 10.67 8.10 7.71
CA CYS A 408 9.66 7.94 8.75
C CYS A 408 8.45 7.19 8.20
N HIS A 409 7.78 6.41 9.05
CA HIS A 409 6.58 5.67 8.68
C HIS A 409 5.40 6.62 8.46
N GLY A 410 5.27 7.64 9.32
CA GLY A 410 4.25 8.68 9.21
C GLY A 410 2.82 8.26 9.54
N ASP A 411 2.59 6.99 9.90
CA ASP A 411 1.31 6.41 10.35
C ASP A 411 1.58 5.22 11.28
N PHE A 412 2.46 5.43 12.26
CA PHE A 412 2.97 4.35 13.08
C PHE A 412 2.10 4.14 14.32
N TRP A 413 1.16 3.19 14.22
CA TRP A 413 0.20 2.83 15.27
C TRP A 413 -0.14 1.34 15.19
N ILE A 414 -0.82 0.82 16.20
CA ILE A 414 -1.03 -0.62 16.39
C ILE A 414 -1.77 -1.34 15.26
N ASN A 415 -2.64 -0.62 14.55
CA ASN A 415 -3.41 -1.22 13.44
C ASN A 415 -2.51 -1.55 12.25
N ASN A 416 -1.40 -0.83 12.09
CA ASN A 416 -0.42 -1.05 11.04
C ASN A 416 0.68 -2.03 11.47
N LEU A 417 0.39 -2.90 12.45
CA LEU A 417 1.32 -3.87 12.99
C LEU A 417 0.70 -5.25 13.15
N LEU A 418 1.47 -6.27 12.77
CA LEU A 418 1.16 -7.67 13.04
C LEU A 418 2.17 -8.22 14.03
N PHE A 419 1.70 -8.69 15.18
CA PHE A 419 2.54 -9.23 16.24
C PHE A 419 2.57 -10.74 16.20
N THR A 420 3.71 -11.31 16.60
CA THR A 420 3.78 -12.70 17.03
C THR A 420 2.87 -12.96 18.23
N LYS A 421 2.46 -14.21 18.45
CA LYS A 421 1.61 -14.63 19.58
C LYS A 421 2.10 -14.14 20.95
N HIS A 422 3.42 -14.07 21.16
CA HIS A 422 4.02 -13.64 22.42
C HIS A 422 4.46 -12.16 22.41
N CYS A 423 4.13 -11.41 21.37
CA CYS A 423 4.48 -10.00 21.19
C CYS A 423 5.98 -9.70 21.32
N THR A 424 6.84 -10.70 21.08
CA THR A 424 8.30 -10.55 21.11
C THR A 424 8.87 -9.96 19.82
N ASP A 425 8.03 -9.95 18.78
CA ASP A 425 8.36 -9.42 17.46
C ASP A 425 7.10 -9.00 16.70
N CYS A 426 7.24 -8.11 15.71
CA CYS A 426 6.16 -7.64 14.85
C CYS A 426 6.62 -7.29 13.42
N PHE A 427 5.68 -7.30 12.48
CA PHE A 427 5.84 -6.70 11.15
C PHE A 427 5.12 -5.35 11.09
N LEU A 428 5.77 -4.37 10.46
CA LEU A 428 5.19 -3.09 10.06
C LEU A 428 4.46 -3.24 8.72
N LEU A 429 3.29 -2.62 8.61
CA LEU A 429 2.44 -2.59 7.42
C LEU A 429 2.14 -1.15 6.99
N ASP A 430 1.50 -0.98 5.83
CA ASP A 430 0.91 0.29 5.38
C ASP A 430 1.90 1.48 5.30
N TYR A 431 2.85 1.36 4.37
CA TYR A 431 3.87 2.35 4.07
C TYR A 431 3.35 3.52 3.20
N GLN A 432 2.09 3.85 3.33
CA GLN A 432 1.39 4.80 2.47
C GLN A 432 1.65 6.27 2.87
N ASN A 433 2.07 6.50 4.13
CA ASN A 433 2.36 7.81 4.71
C ASN A 433 3.87 8.06 4.92
N LEU A 434 4.72 7.28 4.24
CA LEU A 434 6.18 7.45 4.31
C LEU A 434 6.58 8.90 4.07
N ARG A 435 7.51 9.42 4.88
CA ARG A 435 8.00 10.79 4.73
C ARG A 435 9.47 10.90 5.07
N TYR A 436 10.09 11.97 4.60
CA TYR A 436 11.50 12.28 4.89
C TYR A 436 11.58 13.41 5.92
N SER A 437 11.71 13.06 7.19
CA SER A 437 11.64 14.01 8.30
C SER A 437 12.40 13.52 9.55
N SER A 438 12.21 14.20 10.68
CA SER A 438 12.72 13.72 11.98
C SER A 438 11.96 12.48 12.45
N PRO A 439 12.66 11.42 12.90
CA PRO A 439 12.00 10.21 13.39
C PRO A 439 11.37 10.38 14.78
N ALA A 440 11.62 11.52 15.44
CA ALA A 440 11.09 11.83 16.76
C ALA A 440 9.56 11.86 16.79
N PHE A 441 8.91 12.19 15.67
CA PHE A 441 7.45 12.21 15.60
C PHE A 441 6.85 10.81 15.77
N ASP A 442 7.30 9.82 15.00
CA ASP A 442 6.74 8.46 15.03
C ASP A 442 6.82 7.84 16.45
N VAL A 443 7.94 8.03 17.15
CA VAL A 443 8.11 7.49 18.52
C VAL A 443 7.28 8.23 19.55
N GLN A 444 7.18 9.56 19.48
CA GLN A 444 6.34 10.33 20.40
C GLN A 444 4.87 10.04 20.17
N PHE A 445 4.45 9.92 18.91
CA PHE A 445 3.08 9.63 18.53
C PHE A 445 2.61 8.30 19.14
N VAL A 446 3.39 7.22 19.01
CA VAL A 446 3.07 5.93 19.65
C VAL A 446 2.99 6.03 21.17
N LEU A 447 3.94 6.73 21.80
CA LEU A 447 3.92 6.87 23.26
C LEU A 447 2.60 7.50 23.71
N TYR A 448 2.14 8.56 23.07
CA TYR A 448 0.92 9.23 23.49
C TYR A 448 -0.36 8.52 23.06
N LEU A 449 -0.36 7.85 21.91
CA LEU A 449 -1.54 7.14 21.41
C LEU A 449 -1.80 5.83 22.16
N HIS A 450 -0.75 5.07 22.49
CA HIS A 450 -0.88 3.68 22.95
C HIS A 450 -0.45 3.41 24.39
N THR A 451 -0.18 4.44 25.17
CA THR A 451 0.16 4.28 26.60
C THR A 451 -0.74 5.09 27.50
N ASP A 452 -0.83 4.69 28.76
CA ASP A 452 -1.33 5.54 29.84
C ASP A 452 -0.17 6.35 30.46
N LYS A 453 -0.52 7.33 31.29
CA LYS A 453 0.48 8.17 31.96
C LYS A 453 1.44 7.35 32.83
N LYS A 454 0.95 6.29 33.48
CA LYS A 454 1.76 5.42 34.34
C LYS A 454 2.89 4.74 33.57
N ILE A 455 2.64 4.24 32.36
CA ILE A 455 3.66 3.64 31.51
C ILE A 455 4.63 4.70 31.01
N ARG A 456 4.15 5.89 30.61
CA ARG A 456 5.04 6.99 30.20
C ARG A 456 6.01 7.40 31.30
N ASP A 457 5.50 7.61 32.52
CA ASP A 457 6.30 8.03 33.67
C ASP A 457 7.34 6.97 34.05
N ASN A 458 6.94 5.69 34.05
CA ASN A 458 7.83 4.60 34.50
C ASN A 458 8.79 4.09 33.42
N SER A 459 8.41 4.17 32.14
CA SER A 459 9.10 3.46 31.05
C SER A 459 9.31 4.28 29.78
N GLY A 460 8.68 5.44 29.62
CA GLY A 460 8.75 6.24 28.38
C GLY A 460 10.19 6.59 27.98
N ASN A 461 10.99 7.14 28.91
CA ASN A 461 12.40 7.46 28.65
C ASN A 461 13.23 6.21 28.33
N LYS A 462 12.92 5.08 28.97
CA LYS A 462 13.62 3.81 28.72
C LYS A 462 13.35 3.32 27.29
N LEU A 463 12.08 3.36 26.85
CA LEU A 463 11.68 2.99 25.49
C LEU A 463 12.33 3.88 24.42
N LEU A 464 12.36 5.20 24.64
CA LEU A 464 13.02 6.16 23.73
C LEU A 464 14.54 5.91 23.64
N ASN A 465 15.18 5.59 24.76
CA ASN A 465 16.59 5.24 24.79
C ASN A 465 16.88 3.90 24.08
N GLU A 466 16.01 2.90 24.27
CA GLU A 466 16.10 1.63 23.55
C GLU A 466 15.95 1.81 22.04
N TYR A 467 15.01 2.65 21.61
CA TYR A 467 14.85 3.02 20.20
C TYR A 467 16.15 3.60 19.59
N TYR A 468 16.75 4.61 20.22
CA TYR A 468 17.99 5.23 19.73
C TYR A 468 19.15 4.23 19.73
N LYS A 469 19.24 3.38 20.75
CA LYS A 469 20.24 2.30 20.83
C LYS A 469 20.08 1.29 19.68
N ASN A 470 18.85 0.87 19.37
CA ASN A 470 18.58 -0.04 18.26
C ASN A 470 18.97 0.59 16.92
N MET A 471 18.64 1.87 16.71
CA MET A 471 19.06 2.60 15.51
C MET A 471 20.60 2.69 15.40
N LYS A 472 21.28 3.02 16.50
CA LYS A 472 22.75 3.01 16.56
C LYS A 472 23.32 1.65 16.16
N GLN A 473 22.76 0.56 16.66
CA GLN A 473 23.20 -0.79 16.32
C GLN A 473 22.97 -1.12 14.85
N ASN A 474 21.80 -0.77 14.30
CA ASN A 474 21.48 -1.00 12.90
C ASN A 474 22.46 -0.29 11.97
N LEU A 475 22.79 0.97 12.25
CA LEU A 475 23.74 1.76 11.45
C LEU A 475 25.19 1.30 11.63
N HIS A 476 25.60 0.99 12.85
CA HIS A 476 26.96 0.54 13.16
C HIS A 476 27.32 -0.77 12.45
N LYS A 477 26.35 -1.68 12.25
CA LYS A 477 26.55 -2.92 11.47
C LYS A 477 27.06 -2.67 10.05
N TYR A 478 26.77 -1.49 9.48
CA TYR A 478 27.21 -1.09 8.15
C TYR A 478 28.32 -0.02 8.18
N GLY A 479 28.96 0.16 9.34
CA GLY A 479 30.11 1.06 9.50
C GLY A 479 29.75 2.54 9.59
N ILE A 480 28.51 2.88 9.97
CA ILE A 480 28.06 4.27 10.16
C ILE A 480 27.96 4.56 11.66
N ASP A 481 28.67 5.58 12.14
CA ASP A 481 28.47 6.10 13.50
C ASP A 481 27.34 7.13 13.52
N ILE A 482 26.22 6.76 14.14
CA ILE A 482 25.07 7.66 14.31
C ILE A 482 25.45 8.97 15.02
N ASN A 483 26.47 8.98 15.87
CA ASN A 483 26.85 10.18 16.62
C ASN A 483 27.35 11.31 15.70
N GLU A 484 27.85 10.98 14.51
CA GLU A 484 28.35 11.94 13.53
C GLU A 484 27.23 12.59 12.71
N ILE A 485 26.07 11.92 12.60
CA ILE A 485 24.95 12.38 11.76
C ILE A 485 23.70 12.78 12.56
N TYR A 486 23.50 12.18 13.73
CA TYR A 486 22.33 12.37 14.57
C TYR A 486 22.67 12.02 16.03
N SER A 487 23.45 12.88 16.67
CA SER A 487 23.90 12.69 18.05
C SER A 487 22.73 12.50 19.02
N TYR A 488 22.99 11.85 20.16
CA TYR A 488 21.97 11.63 21.19
C TYR A 488 21.36 12.95 21.69
N GLU A 489 22.17 14.01 21.80
CA GLU A 489 21.68 15.36 22.13
C GLU A 489 20.71 15.90 21.06
N THR A 490 21.05 15.73 19.77
CA THR A 490 20.17 16.14 18.65
C THR A 490 18.86 15.36 18.65
N TYR A 491 18.93 14.06 18.96
CA TYR A 491 17.76 13.21 19.14
C TYR A 491 16.88 13.71 20.29
N GLN A 492 17.45 14.01 21.46
CA GLN A 492 16.70 14.54 22.60
C GLN A 492 16.03 15.88 22.29
N LYS A 493 16.75 16.81 21.64
CA LYS A 493 16.16 18.08 21.18
C LYS A 493 14.99 17.85 20.22
N SER A 494 15.13 16.89 19.31
CA SER A 494 14.05 16.51 18.39
C SER A 494 12.84 15.93 19.14
N LEU A 495 13.05 15.06 20.12
CA LEU A 495 11.97 14.53 20.95
C LEU A 495 11.19 15.63 21.64
N VAL A 496 11.86 16.61 22.25
CA VAL A 496 11.21 17.76 22.90
C VAL A 496 10.42 18.58 21.88
N ALA A 497 11.02 18.89 20.73
CA ALA A 497 10.40 19.72 19.70
C ALA A 497 9.12 19.11 19.09
N PHE A 498 9.05 17.78 18.97
CA PHE A 498 7.90 17.06 18.40
C PHE A 498 6.90 16.56 19.45
N LYS A 499 7.24 16.59 20.75
CA LYS A 499 6.36 16.12 21.84
C LYS A 499 4.98 16.78 21.84
N PRO A 500 4.84 18.13 21.75
CA PRO A 500 3.53 18.78 21.81
C PRO A 500 2.60 18.36 20.67
N VAL A 501 3.11 18.34 19.44
CA VAL A 501 2.27 17.97 18.29
C VAL A 501 1.94 16.48 18.26
N ALA A 502 2.85 15.60 18.70
CA ALA A 502 2.53 14.20 18.87
C ALA A 502 1.36 13.98 19.84
N MET A 503 1.31 14.74 20.95
CA MET A 503 0.16 14.73 21.87
C MET A 503 -1.12 15.22 21.19
N ILE A 504 -1.08 16.31 20.43
CA ILE A 504 -2.27 16.85 19.76
C ILE A 504 -2.81 15.87 18.72
N ILE A 505 -1.94 15.26 17.91
CA ILE A 505 -2.35 14.27 16.91
C ILE A 505 -2.87 13.00 17.57
N ALA A 506 -2.22 12.52 18.66
CA ALA A 506 -2.73 11.41 19.44
C ALA A 506 -4.14 11.70 19.99
N LEU A 507 -4.38 12.90 20.55
CA LEU A 507 -5.71 13.35 20.99
C LEU A 507 -6.74 13.28 19.85
N SER A 508 -6.38 13.73 18.65
CA SER A 508 -7.26 13.65 17.48
C SER A 508 -7.58 12.22 17.03
N CYS A 509 -6.62 11.30 17.08
CA CYS A 509 -6.84 9.88 16.75
C CYS A 509 -7.66 9.16 17.82
N MET A 510 -7.37 9.38 19.11
CA MET A 510 -8.07 8.73 20.24
C MET A 510 -9.56 9.05 20.30
N GLN A 511 -10.01 10.18 19.75
CA GLN A 511 -11.42 10.50 19.64
C GLN A 511 -12.22 9.43 18.91
N LEU A 512 -11.63 8.80 17.89
CA LEU A 512 -12.24 7.73 17.13
C LEU A 512 -11.85 6.36 17.69
N ASP A 513 -10.58 6.22 18.10
CA ASP A 513 -10.07 4.97 18.68
C ASP A 513 -10.59 4.69 20.09
N LEU A 514 -11.34 5.56 20.75
CA LEU A 514 -11.97 5.28 22.04
C LEU A 514 -13.49 5.19 21.95
N LEU A 515 -14.04 5.26 20.73
CA LEU A 515 -15.47 5.02 20.53
C LEU A 515 -15.83 3.59 20.91
N PRO A 516 -17.00 3.39 21.56
CA PRO A 516 -17.45 2.07 21.97
C PRO A 516 -17.82 1.22 20.76
N LYS A 517 -17.85 -0.11 20.92
CA LYS A 517 -18.07 -1.05 19.80
C LYS A 517 -19.38 -0.81 19.06
N GLU A 518 -20.39 -0.32 19.77
CA GLU A 518 -21.70 0.04 19.26
C GLU A 518 -21.62 1.17 18.23
N ALA A 519 -20.60 2.03 18.30
CA ALA A 519 -20.39 3.13 17.35
C ALA A 519 -19.78 2.67 16.00
N LYS A 520 -19.37 1.39 15.87
CA LYS A 520 -18.71 0.90 14.65
C LYS A 520 -19.57 1.02 13.39
N HIS A 521 -20.90 0.97 13.52
CA HIS A 521 -21.83 1.14 12.38
C HIS A 521 -21.68 2.51 11.70
N LEU A 522 -21.15 3.52 12.38
CA LEU A 522 -20.91 4.85 11.80
C LEU A 522 -19.86 4.81 10.68
N PHE A 523 -18.97 3.82 10.70
CA PHE A 523 -17.94 3.63 9.67
C PHE A 523 -18.44 2.83 8.47
N ASP A 524 -19.68 2.35 8.49
CA ASP A 524 -20.29 1.63 7.36
C ASP A 524 -20.96 2.57 6.35
N ASP A 525 -21.29 3.81 6.74
CA ASP A 525 -21.88 4.81 5.87
C ASP A 525 -20.81 5.82 5.40
N PRO A 526 -20.50 5.87 4.08
CA PRO A 526 -19.50 6.79 3.53
C PRO A 526 -19.76 8.27 3.84
N VAL A 527 -21.02 8.69 3.97
CA VAL A 527 -21.38 10.08 4.29
C VAL A 527 -21.00 10.40 5.73
N TRP A 528 -21.30 9.47 6.64
CA TRP A 528 -20.86 9.60 8.03
C TRP A 528 -19.35 9.55 8.15
N VAL A 529 -18.68 8.63 7.46
CA VAL A 529 -17.21 8.57 7.43
C VAL A 529 -16.60 9.90 7.01
N GLN A 530 -17.10 10.50 5.93
CA GLN A 530 -16.60 11.82 5.49
C GLN A 530 -16.83 12.87 6.58
N ARG A 531 -18.05 12.97 7.10
CA ARG A 531 -18.39 13.96 8.13
C ARG A 531 -17.50 13.86 9.37
N ILE A 532 -17.35 12.67 9.93
CA ILE A 532 -16.58 12.46 11.17
C ILE A 532 -15.09 12.65 10.95
N LEU A 533 -14.58 12.29 9.77
CA LEU A 533 -13.17 12.45 9.47
C LEU A 533 -12.85 13.92 9.23
N THR A 534 -13.59 14.63 8.37
CA THR A 534 -13.15 15.93 7.83
C THR A 534 -14.02 17.12 8.21
N GLU A 535 -15.27 16.94 8.64
CA GLU A 535 -16.22 18.05 8.81
C GLU A 535 -16.50 18.42 10.27
N ASP A 536 -17.01 17.50 11.08
CA ASP A 536 -17.25 17.70 12.52
C ASP A 536 -17.56 16.34 13.16
N ARG A 537 -17.04 16.12 14.36
CA ARG A 537 -17.29 14.90 15.15
C ARG A 537 -17.67 15.18 16.62
N THR A 538 -17.96 16.44 16.95
CA THR A 538 -18.30 16.86 18.32
C THR A 538 -19.60 16.23 18.83
N ASP A 539 -20.60 16.07 17.97
CA ASP A 539 -21.88 15.43 18.28
C ASP A 539 -21.73 13.95 18.65
N ILE A 540 -20.81 13.24 17.97
CA ILE A 540 -20.48 11.85 18.28
C ILE A 540 -19.75 11.74 19.60
N ILE A 541 -18.80 12.66 19.85
CA ILE A 541 -18.11 12.73 21.14
C ILE A 541 -19.14 12.95 22.25
N ASP A 542 -20.08 13.87 22.08
CA ASP A 542 -21.13 14.13 23.07
C ASP A 542 -22.01 12.91 23.30
N LYS A 543 -22.40 12.21 22.22
CA LYS A 543 -23.24 11.02 22.28
C LYS A 543 -22.59 9.87 23.07
N TYR A 544 -21.28 9.68 22.93
CA TYR A 544 -20.57 8.54 23.54
C TYR A 544 -19.67 8.92 24.71
N TRP A 545 -19.68 10.19 25.15
CA TRP A 545 -18.76 10.74 26.15
C TRP A 545 -18.64 9.87 27.40
N ASP A 546 -19.78 9.47 27.98
CA ASP A 546 -19.83 8.69 29.23
C ASP A 546 -19.29 7.25 29.08
N SER A 547 -19.15 6.77 27.84
CA SER A 547 -18.60 5.44 27.52
C SER A 547 -17.12 5.48 27.14
N MET A 548 -16.53 6.67 26.98
CA MET A 548 -15.13 6.85 26.59
C MET A 548 -14.22 6.87 27.82
N GLU A 549 -12.97 6.45 27.64
CA GLU A 549 -11.94 6.51 28.70
C GLU A 549 -11.41 7.95 28.88
N VAL A 550 -12.21 8.81 29.51
CA VAL A 550 -11.95 10.26 29.64
C VAL A 550 -10.61 10.57 30.32
N THR A 551 -10.17 9.74 31.27
CA THR A 551 -8.90 9.92 32.00
C THR A 551 -7.71 10.02 31.04
N LYS A 552 -7.71 9.27 29.94
CA LYS A 552 -6.61 9.29 28.97
C LYS A 552 -6.51 10.63 28.24
N PHE A 553 -7.65 11.26 27.91
CA PHE A 553 -7.66 12.62 27.36
C PHE A 553 -7.12 13.61 28.38
N LYS A 554 -7.60 13.54 29.62
CA LYS A 554 -7.19 14.44 30.71
C LYS A 554 -5.68 14.42 30.93
N ASP A 555 -5.09 13.23 31.12
CA ASP A 555 -3.65 13.08 31.36
C ASP A 555 -2.81 13.73 30.26
N ILE A 556 -3.22 13.55 28.99
CA ILE A 556 -2.48 14.08 27.84
C ILE A 556 -2.67 15.59 27.72
N PHE A 557 -3.85 16.13 28.04
CA PHE A 557 -4.03 17.58 28.11
C PHE A 557 -3.18 18.22 29.21
N GLU A 558 -3.02 17.57 30.37
CA GLU A 558 -2.19 18.08 31.47
C GLU A 558 -0.70 18.10 31.09
N GLU A 559 -0.22 17.03 30.46
CA GLU A 559 1.13 16.95 29.93
C GLU A 559 1.37 17.97 28.80
N LEU A 560 0.37 18.16 27.93
CA LEU A 560 0.43 19.14 26.83
C LEU A 560 0.47 20.56 27.36
N TYR A 561 -0.39 20.90 28.32
CA TYR A 561 -0.41 22.22 28.95
C TYR A 561 0.93 22.55 29.62
N SER A 562 1.48 21.60 30.37
CA SER A 562 2.80 21.75 31.00
C SER A 562 3.90 21.96 29.96
N SER A 563 3.92 21.12 28.92
CA SER A 563 4.91 21.17 27.83
C SER A 563 4.87 22.48 27.05
N LEU A 564 3.68 23.03 26.76
CA LEU A 564 3.56 24.31 26.05
C LEU A 564 4.01 25.50 26.91
N ASN A 565 3.73 25.47 28.22
CA ASN A 565 4.13 26.55 29.13
C ASN A 565 5.63 26.56 29.44
N GLU A 566 6.27 25.39 29.60
CA GLU A 566 7.73 25.28 29.76
C GLU A 566 8.46 25.86 28.54
N ASN A 567 7.97 25.55 27.33
CA ASN A 567 8.52 26.08 26.09
C ASN A 567 8.33 27.61 25.96
N CYS A 568 7.21 28.17 26.43
CA CYS A 568 7.00 29.62 26.47
C CYS A 568 7.99 30.34 27.39
N ILE A 569 8.31 29.77 28.56
CA ILE A 569 9.28 30.35 29.51
C ILE A 569 10.70 30.33 28.92
N SER A 570 11.08 29.24 28.23
CA SER A 570 12.40 29.15 27.58
C SER A 570 12.59 30.18 26.46
N LYS A 571 11.54 30.46 25.67
CA LYS A 571 11.59 31.45 24.58
C LYS A 571 11.57 32.92 25.05
N SER A 572 11.15 33.19 26.29
CA SER A 572 11.19 34.54 26.87
C SER A 572 12.54 34.89 27.52
N LEU A 573 13.44 33.91 27.63
CA LEU A 573 14.76 34.02 28.25
C LEU A 573 15.91 34.02 27.22
N GLU A 574 15.61 33.74 25.95
CA GLU A 574 16.46 33.98 24.76
C GLU A 574 16.12 35.34 24.15
#